data_AF-A0A1Y5P721-F1
#
_entry.id   AF-A0A1Y5P721-F1
#
_cell.length_a   1.000
_cell.length_b   1.000
_cell.length_c   1.000
_cell.angle_alpha   90.00
_cell.angle_beta   90.00
_cell.angle_gamma   90.00
#
_symmetry.space_group_name_H-M   'P 1'
#
loop_
_entity.id
_entity.type
_entity.pdbx_description
1 polymer ?
#
loop_
_entity_poly.entity_id
_entity_poly.type
_entity_poly.pdbx_seq_one_letter_code
_entity_poly.pdbx_strand_id
1 'polypeptide(L)'
;MKRGLVVTVAGAAVLVAGLSGCSKDEKKPASTTSAAATTSAAATTSAAGSPNATAGAGSAKVTIDGQAQNVQGQVVCATAGGNMNIAIGEAMTGIAAVLSADGSTVQSVGLGNVNGVTLGYTAGVPGGANATATKDGNTYKISGTATGVDMANPMQPVTKPFEIQVTCP
;
A
#
# COMPACT_ATOMS: atom_id res chain seq x y z
N MET A 1 43.49 31.43 18.97
CA MET A 1 44.07 30.68 17.83
C MET A 1 43.02 30.61 16.72
N LYS A 2 43.13 31.50 15.72
CA LYS A 2 42.25 31.52 14.54
C LYS A 2 42.87 30.66 13.44
N ARG A 3 42.13 29.70 12.90
CA ARG A 3 42.38 29.15 11.56
C ARG A 3 41.02 28.88 10.90
N GLY A 4 40.63 29.80 10.03
CA GLY A 4 39.59 29.56 9.05
C GLY A 4 40.18 28.92 7.80
N LEU A 5 39.35 28.19 7.07
CA LEU A 5 39.49 28.04 5.63
C LEU A 5 38.10 27.94 5.03
N VAL A 6 37.77 28.96 4.24
CA VAL A 6 36.61 29.06 3.35
C VAL A 6 36.99 28.34 2.06
N VAL A 7 36.13 27.47 1.53
CA VAL A 7 36.19 27.03 0.12
C VAL A 7 34.80 27.14 -0.48
N THR A 8 34.74 27.90 -1.57
CA THR A 8 33.57 28.30 -2.36
C THR A 8 33.44 27.49 -3.65
N VAL A 9 32.20 27.15 -4.01
CA VAL A 9 31.57 27.08 -5.35
C VAL A 9 32.09 26.08 -6.40
N ALA A 10 31.19 25.19 -6.85
CA ALA A 10 30.87 25.00 -8.27
C ALA A 10 29.51 24.29 -8.41
N GLY A 11 28.55 24.95 -9.05
CA GLY A 11 27.25 24.39 -9.39
C GLY A 11 27.27 23.60 -10.70
N ALA A 12 26.32 22.68 -10.84
CA ALA A 12 25.83 22.21 -12.12
C ALA A 12 24.34 21.89 -11.98
N ALA A 13 23.50 22.76 -12.55
CA ALA A 13 22.09 22.49 -12.76
C ALA A 13 21.96 21.49 -13.91
N VAL A 14 21.25 20.38 -13.68
CA VAL A 14 20.81 19.48 -14.76
C VAL A 14 19.32 19.72 -14.96
N LEU A 15 19.00 20.48 -16.02
CA LEU A 15 17.68 20.55 -16.63
C LEU A 15 17.66 19.56 -17.80
N VAL A 16 16.86 18.51 -17.72
CA VAL A 16 16.49 17.66 -18.87
C VAL A 16 15.00 17.29 -18.67
N ALA A 17 14.12 18.10 -19.25
CA ALA A 17 13.41 17.87 -20.51
C ALA A 17 12.15 17.01 -20.32
N GLY A 18 11.00 17.69 -20.32
CA GLY A 18 9.68 17.07 -20.40
C GLY A 18 9.40 16.53 -21.80
N LEU A 19 8.70 15.39 -21.83
CA LEU A 19 8.04 14.88 -23.02
C LEU A 19 6.54 14.76 -22.70
N SER A 20 5.85 15.88 -22.88
CA SER A 20 4.40 15.93 -23.04
C SER A 20 4.03 15.27 -24.37
N GLY A 21 3.61 14.00 -24.32
CA GLY A 21 3.04 13.27 -25.45
C GLY A 21 1.52 13.40 -25.47
N CYS A 22 1.00 14.53 -25.95
CA CYS A 22 -0.39 14.69 -26.36
C CYS A 22 -0.44 14.78 -27.89
N SER A 23 -0.68 13.66 -28.58
CA SER A 23 -1.02 13.70 -30.01
C SER A 23 -2.52 13.90 -30.17
N LYS A 24 -2.90 15.14 -30.48
CA LYS A 24 -4.15 15.48 -31.19
C LYS A 24 -3.81 15.54 -32.66
N ASP A 25 -4.40 14.65 -33.46
CA ASP A 25 -4.43 14.76 -34.92
C ASP A 25 -5.89 14.60 -35.39
N GLU A 26 -6.51 15.73 -35.75
CA GLU A 26 -7.80 15.77 -36.46
C GLU A 26 -7.55 16.03 -37.95
N LYS A 27 -7.73 15.00 -38.80
CA LYS A 27 -8.31 15.14 -40.16
C LYS A 27 -8.70 13.80 -40.80
N LYS A 28 -10.01 13.58 -40.96
CA LYS A 28 -10.69 12.64 -41.89
C LYS A 28 -10.60 13.20 -43.35
N PRO A 29 -11.08 12.57 -44.46
CA PRO A 29 -11.72 11.24 -44.65
C PRO A 29 -11.34 10.43 -45.92
N ALA A 30 -11.67 9.12 -45.97
CA ALA A 30 -12.44 8.42 -47.04
C ALA A 30 -12.21 6.88 -47.09
N SER A 31 -13.34 6.15 -47.08
CA SER A 31 -13.71 4.98 -47.89
C SER A 31 -12.93 3.63 -47.88
N THR A 32 -13.62 2.62 -47.31
CA THR A 32 -14.00 1.31 -47.92
C THR A 32 -12.99 0.16 -48.12
N THR A 33 -13.40 -1.00 -47.58
CA THR A 33 -13.12 -2.41 -47.94
C THR A 33 -12.08 -3.20 -47.13
N SER A 34 -12.59 -4.32 -46.61
CA SER A 34 -11.98 -5.47 -45.97
C SER A 34 -10.64 -5.96 -46.52
N ALA A 35 -9.73 -6.35 -45.62
CA ALA A 35 -8.91 -7.55 -45.75
C ALA A 35 -8.33 -7.93 -44.38
N ALA A 36 -8.52 -9.18 -43.99
CA ALA A 36 -7.83 -9.80 -42.88
C ALA A 36 -6.32 -9.87 -43.17
N ALA A 37 -5.51 -9.51 -42.19
CA ALA A 37 -4.12 -9.93 -42.11
C ALA A 37 -3.77 -10.13 -40.63
N THR A 38 -3.92 -11.37 -40.18
CA THR A 38 -3.19 -11.93 -39.05
C THR A 38 -1.71 -11.62 -39.19
N THR A 39 -1.16 -10.88 -38.25
CA THR A 39 0.27 -10.97 -37.93
C THR A 39 0.42 -10.90 -36.42
N SER A 40 0.67 -12.06 -35.83
CA SER A 40 1.11 -12.20 -34.45
C SER A 40 2.38 -11.39 -34.25
N ALA A 41 2.32 -10.41 -33.36
CA ALA A 41 3.50 -9.90 -32.67
C ALA A 41 3.28 -10.20 -31.18
N ALA A 42 3.64 -11.43 -30.80
CA ALA A 42 3.87 -11.78 -29.41
C ALA A 42 5.09 -10.99 -28.93
N ALA A 43 4.85 -9.78 -28.41
CA ALA A 43 5.82 -9.11 -27.57
C ALA A 43 5.65 -9.68 -26.16
N THR A 44 6.36 -10.76 -25.87
CA THR A 44 6.66 -11.18 -24.50
C THR A 44 7.57 -10.13 -23.88
N THR A 45 6.99 -9.04 -23.38
CA THR A 45 7.65 -8.19 -22.40
C THR A 45 7.32 -8.75 -21.04
N SER A 46 8.30 -9.37 -20.39
CA SER A 46 8.24 -9.69 -18.97
C SER A 46 8.01 -8.38 -18.21
N ALA A 47 6.75 -8.09 -17.90
CA ALA A 47 6.37 -6.91 -17.16
C ALA A 47 6.83 -7.09 -15.73
N ALA A 48 7.89 -6.37 -15.34
CA ALA A 48 7.96 -5.87 -13.98
C ALA A 48 6.64 -5.08 -13.78
N GLY A 49 5.74 -5.62 -12.95
CA GLY A 49 4.40 -5.06 -12.78
C GLY A 49 4.49 -3.58 -12.43
N SER A 50 3.93 -2.72 -13.28
CA SER A 50 3.82 -1.30 -12.97
C SER A 50 3.01 -1.13 -11.68
N PRO A 51 3.38 -0.18 -10.81
CA PRO A 51 2.63 0.06 -9.58
C PRO A 51 1.18 0.37 -9.92
N ASN A 52 0.26 -0.41 -9.37
CA ASN A 52 -1.17 -0.25 -9.55
C ASN A 52 -1.78 0.20 -8.23
N ALA A 53 -2.47 1.33 -8.21
CA ALA A 53 -3.13 1.86 -7.02
C ALA A 53 -4.60 2.14 -7.33
N THR A 54 -5.47 1.71 -6.44
CA THR A 54 -6.91 1.95 -6.48
C THR A 54 -7.34 2.60 -5.17
N ALA A 55 -8.24 3.58 -5.27
CA ALA A 55 -8.78 4.31 -4.13
C ALA A 55 -10.26 4.56 -4.36
N GLY A 56 -11.06 4.46 -3.30
CA GLY A 56 -12.49 4.65 -3.42
C GLY A 56 -13.21 4.49 -2.09
N ALA A 57 -14.54 4.63 -2.16
CA ALA A 57 -15.44 4.31 -1.05
C ALA A 57 -15.40 2.81 -0.78
N GLY A 58 -14.39 2.37 -0.03
CA GLY A 58 -14.23 0.99 0.35
C GLY A 58 -15.00 0.69 1.63
N SER A 59 -15.63 -0.48 1.67
CA SER A 59 -16.18 -1.01 2.91
C SER A 59 -15.03 -1.65 3.69
N ALA A 60 -14.71 -1.08 4.85
CA ALA A 60 -13.79 -1.69 5.80
C ALA A 60 -14.47 -1.90 7.15
N LYS A 61 -14.31 -3.10 7.71
CA LYS A 61 -14.70 -3.43 9.07
C LYS A 61 -13.44 -3.80 9.82
N VAL A 62 -13.20 -3.12 10.93
CA VAL A 62 -12.04 -3.36 11.78
C VAL A 62 -12.53 -3.61 13.19
N THR A 63 -12.05 -4.68 13.80
CA THR A 63 -12.32 -5.04 15.19
C THR A 63 -10.99 -5.24 15.90
N ILE A 64 -10.83 -4.63 17.07
CA ILE A 64 -9.64 -4.76 17.90
C ILE A 64 -10.10 -5.09 19.32
N ASP A 65 -9.58 -6.16 19.90
CA ASP A 65 -9.99 -6.66 21.21
C ASP A 65 -11.51 -6.94 21.32
N GLY A 66 -12.10 -7.41 20.22
CA GLY A 66 -13.55 -7.62 20.11
C GLY A 66 -14.39 -6.34 19.97
N GLN A 67 -13.77 -5.16 19.98
CA GLN A 67 -14.45 -3.87 19.82
C GLN A 67 -14.37 -3.38 18.39
N ALA A 68 -15.54 -3.09 17.79
CA ALA A 68 -15.62 -2.50 16.46
C ALA A 68 -15.00 -1.10 16.47
N GLN A 69 -14.11 -0.84 15.52
CA GLN A 69 -13.47 0.46 15.34
C GLN A 69 -14.30 1.31 14.38
N ASN A 70 -14.46 2.59 14.72
CA ASN A 70 -15.11 3.55 13.84
C ASN A 70 -14.14 4.01 12.74
N VAL A 71 -14.03 3.22 11.68
CA VAL A 71 -13.21 3.55 10.51
C VAL A 71 -14.01 4.40 9.53
N GLN A 72 -13.56 5.63 9.33
CA GLN A 72 -14.10 6.57 8.35
C GLN A 72 -13.04 6.88 7.30
N GLY A 73 -13.46 7.21 6.08
CA GLY A 73 -12.58 7.57 4.97
C GLY A 73 -12.55 6.51 3.87
N GLN A 74 -11.52 6.58 3.03
CA GLN A 74 -11.39 5.73 1.85
C GLN A 74 -10.55 4.49 2.16
N VAL A 75 -10.71 3.46 1.33
CA VAL A 75 -9.76 2.35 1.27
C VAL A 75 -8.86 2.59 0.07
N VAL A 76 -7.55 2.51 0.29
CA VAL A 76 -6.54 2.60 -0.76
C VAL A 76 -5.79 1.29 -0.81
N CYS A 77 -5.78 0.64 -1.97
CA CYS A 77 -5.01 -0.57 -2.21
C CYS A 77 -3.98 -0.32 -3.31
N ALA A 78 -2.72 -0.65 -3.05
CA ALA A 78 -1.64 -0.45 -4.00
C ALA A 78 -0.72 -1.67 -4.08
N THR A 79 -0.52 -2.20 -5.28
CA THR A 79 0.51 -3.21 -5.55
C THR A 79 1.82 -2.51 -5.86
N ALA A 80 2.80 -2.61 -4.96
CA ALA A 80 4.11 -2.00 -5.13
C ALA A 80 5.17 -2.81 -4.37
N GLY A 81 6.38 -2.89 -4.92
CA GLY A 81 7.50 -3.59 -4.27
C GLY A 81 7.25 -5.08 -4.00
N GLY A 82 6.42 -5.74 -4.81
CA GLY A 82 6.05 -7.15 -4.62
C GLY A 82 5.01 -7.40 -3.52
N ASN A 83 4.38 -6.35 -3.00
CA ASN A 83 3.39 -6.44 -1.93
C ASN A 83 2.05 -5.80 -2.32
N MET A 84 0.99 -6.26 -1.68
CA MET A 84 -0.31 -5.58 -1.62
C MET A 84 -0.34 -4.70 -0.38
N ASN A 85 -0.36 -3.39 -0.58
CA ASN A 85 -0.43 -2.40 0.49
C ASN A 85 -1.87 -1.91 0.61
N ILE A 86 -2.46 -2.02 1.78
CA ILE A 86 -3.84 -1.60 2.05
C ILE A 86 -3.78 -0.53 3.14
N ALA A 87 -4.34 0.64 2.87
CA ALA A 87 -4.56 1.69 3.85
C ALA A 87 -6.06 1.90 4.04
N ILE A 88 -6.49 2.03 5.30
CA ILE A 88 -7.90 2.10 5.67
C ILE A 88 -8.19 3.38 6.43
N GLY A 89 -9.06 4.19 5.85
CA GLY A 89 -9.55 5.42 6.44
C GLY A 89 -8.64 6.62 6.19
N GLU A 90 -8.68 7.58 7.09
CA GLU A 90 -7.88 8.80 7.01
C GLU A 90 -6.45 8.60 7.53
N ALA A 91 -5.54 9.52 7.22
CA ALA A 91 -4.17 9.44 7.71
C ALA A 91 -4.07 9.32 9.25
N MET A 92 -5.04 9.87 9.98
CA MET A 92 -5.06 9.84 11.45
C MET A 92 -5.54 8.51 12.05
N THR A 93 -6.27 7.65 11.32
CA THR A 93 -6.66 6.33 11.85
C THR A 93 -5.45 5.41 11.96
N GLY A 94 -4.47 5.57 11.07
CA GLY A 94 -3.20 4.83 11.10
C GLY A 94 -3.35 3.32 10.89
N ILE A 95 -4.46 2.89 10.27
CA ILE A 95 -4.72 1.47 9.99
C ILE A 95 -4.21 1.13 8.60
N ALA A 96 -3.27 0.19 8.53
CA ALA A 96 -2.69 -0.30 7.29
C ALA A 96 -2.30 -1.78 7.38
N ALA A 97 -2.28 -2.46 6.25
CA ALA A 97 -1.79 -3.82 6.13
C ALA A 97 -0.90 -3.96 4.91
N VAL A 98 0.13 -4.79 5.03
CA VAL A 98 1.00 -5.20 3.94
C VAL A 98 0.91 -6.70 3.83
N LEU A 99 0.52 -7.18 2.66
CA LEU A 99 0.42 -8.58 2.31
C LEU A 99 1.40 -8.89 1.18
N SER A 100 1.70 -10.17 0.96
CA SER A 100 2.31 -10.62 -0.30
C SER A 100 1.48 -10.19 -1.51
N ALA A 101 2.10 -10.09 -2.69
CA ALA A 101 1.42 -9.67 -3.93
C ALA A 101 0.12 -10.46 -4.25
N ASP A 102 0.08 -11.75 -3.89
CA ASP A 102 -1.09 -12.61 -4.08
C ASP A 102 -2.16 -12.43 -2.98
N GLY A 103 -1.83 -11.76 -1.88
CA GLY A 103 -2.69 -11.55 -0.72
C GLY A 103 -2.78 -12.73 0.25
N SER A 104 -1.95 -13.76 0.08
CA SER A 104 -2.03 -15.00 0.86
C SER A 104 -1.32 -14.93 2.22
N THR A 105 -0.33 -14.06 2.36
CA THR A 105 0.47 -13.93 3.58
C THR A 105 0.49 -12.50 4.08
N VAL A 106 0.49 -12.34 5.41
CA VAL A 106 0.56 -11.04 6.06
C VAL A 106 2.02 -10.74 6.40
N GLN A 107 2.53 -9.61 5.92
CA GLN A 107 3.87 -9.14 6.23
C GLN A 107 3.87 -8.19 7.42
N SER A 108 2.89 -7.27 7.47
CA SER A 108 2.71 -6.38 8.61
C SER A 108 1.29 -5.85 8.70
N VAL A 109 0.87 -5.49 9.90
CA VAL A 109 -0.37 -4.75 10.16
C VAL A 109 -0.05 -3.63 11.12
N GLY A 110 -0.48 -2.41 10.82
CA GLY A 110 -0.57 -1.30 11.75
C GLY A 110 -2.02 -1.05 12.08
N LEU A 111 -2.35 -0.94 13.37
CA LEU A 111 -3.72 -0.70 13.84
C LEU A 111 -3.93 0.71 14.40
N GLY A 112 -2.94 1.59 14.23
CA GLY A 112 -2.93 2.92 14.83
C GLY A 112 -2.78 2.88 16.36
N ASN A 113 -3.18 3.98 16.99
CA ASN A 113 -3.21 4.09 18.44
C ASN A 113 -4.58 3.65 18.98
N VAL A 114 -4.59 2.67 19.88
CA VAL A 114 -5.78 2.15 20.54
C VAL A 114 -5.57 2.28 22.04
N ASN A 115 -6.36 3.15 22.68
CA ASN A 115 -6.30 3.41 24.13
C ASN A 115 -4.89 3.77 24.64
N GLY A 116 -4.14 4.58 23.88
CA GLY A 116 -2.79 5.00 24.25
C GLY A 116 -1.68 4.05 23.83
N VAL A 117 -2.00 2.88 23.29
CA VAL A 117 -1.02 1.89 22.80
C VAL A 117 -1.06 1.83 21.29
N THR A 118 0.10 2.03 20.65
CA THR A 118 0.24 1.79 19.21
C THR A 118 0.40 0.29 18.98
N LEU A 119 -0.54 -0.32 18.28
CA LEU A 119 -0.60 -1.76 18.05
C LEU A 119 -0.16 -2.11 16.62
N GLY A 120 0.63 -3.17 16.48
CA GLY A 120 1.01 -3.69 15.18
C GLY A 120 1.48 -5.13 15.18
N TYR A 121 1.62 -5.67 13.99
CA TYR A 121 2.20 -6.98 13.70
C TYR A 121 3.27 -6.82 12.64
N THR A 122 4.36 -7.58 12.74
CA THR A 122 5.38 -7.70 11.71
C THR A 122 5.87 -9.14 11.67
N ALA A 123 5.88 -9.75 10.49
CA ALA A 123 6.31 -11.12 10.30
C ALA A 123 7.78 -11.31 10.72
N GLY A 124 8.07 -12.43 11.38
CA GLY A 124 9.42 -12.78 11.84
C GLY A 124 9.88 -12.06 13.10
N VAL A 125 9.12 -11.11 13.64
CA VAL A 125 9.43 -10.46 14.92
C VAL A 125 8.98 -11.36 16.08
N PRO A 126 9.88 -11.74 17.01
CA PRO A 126 9.51 -12.45 18.23
C PRO A 126 8.61 -11.60 19.13
N GLY A 127 7.67 -12.20 19.84
CA GLY A 127 6.76 -11.44 20.73
C GLY A 127 5.33 -11.96 20.80
N GLY A 128 5.05 -13.13 20.22
CA GLY A 128 3.74 -13.80 20.34
C GLY A 128 2.63 -13.24 19.45
N ALA A 129 2.91 -12.20 18.66
CA ALA A 129 2.00 -11.69 17.64
C ALA A 129 1.95 -12.64 16.43
N ASN A 130 0.79 -12.81 15.82
CA ASN A 130 0.58 -13.62 14.63
C ASN A 130 -0.48 -13.00 13.73
N ALA A 131 -0.40 -13.22 12.42
CA ALA A 131 -1.46 -12.79 11.52
C ALA A 131 -1.62 -13.78 10.37
N THR A 132 -2.85 -13.93 9.90
CA THR A 132 -3.21 -14.70 8.73
C THR A 132 -4.08 -13.85 7.82
N ALA A 133 -4.04 -14.15 6.52
CA ALA A 133 -4.89 -13.50 5.54
C ALA A 133 -5.59 -14.54 4.66
N THR A 134 -6.80 -14.21 4.26
CA THR A 134 -7.50 -14.86 3.16
C THR A 134 -7.99 -13.80 2.18
N LYS A 135 -8.07 -14.19 0.90
CA LYS A 135 -8.51 -13.33 -0.18
C LYS A 135 -9.65 -14.01 -0.92
N ASP A 136 -10.73 -13.26 -1.14
CA ASP A 136 -11.88 -13.65 -1.95
C ASP A 136 -12.19 -12.52 -2.94
N GLY A 137 -11.82 -12.71 -4.21
CA GLY A 137 -11.84 -11.66 -5.22
C GLY A 137 -11.01 -10.44 -4.80
N ASN A 138 -11.68 -9.29 -4.62
CA ASN A 138 -11.07 -8.04 -4.14
C ASN A 138 -11.21 -7.82 -2.63
N THR A 139 -11.78 -8.80 -1.91
CA THR A 139 -11.97 -8.73 -0.46
C THR A 139 -10.88 -9.48 0.26
N TYR A 140 -10.27 -8.81 1.24
CA TYR A 140 -9.23 -9.34 2.10
C TYR A 140 -9.76 -9.45 3.51
N LYS A 141 -9.58 -10.62 4.12
CA LYS A 141 -9.81 -10.83 5.55
C LYS A 141 -8.47 -11.10 6.21
N ILE A 142 -8.14 -10.31 7.22
CA ILE A 142 -6.88 -10.37 7.95
C ILE A 142 -7.22 -10.52 9.42
N SER A 143 -6.73 -11.57 10.06
CA SER A 143 -7.02 -11.86 11.47
C SER A 143 -5.74 -12.23 12.19
N GLY A 144 -5.66 -11.92 13.47
CA GLY A 144 -4.44 -12.19 14.22
C GLY A 144 -4.41 -11.55 15.60
N THR A 145 -3.19 -11.40 16.10
CA THR A 145 -2.85 -10.64 17.29
C THR A 145 -1.79 -9.61 16.94
N ALA A 146 -1.95 -8.42 17.49
CA ALA A 146 -1.01 -7.29 17.35
C ALA A 146 -0.43 -6.96 18.72
N THR A 147 0.83 -6.55 18.74
CA THR A 147 1.55 -6.16 19.94
C THR A 147 1.84 -4.67 19.95
N GLY A 148 1.99 -4.12 21.15
CA GLY A 148 2.39 -2.73 21.37
C GLY A 148 3.01 -2.55 22.74
N VAL A 149 3.59 -1.38 22.98
CA VAL A 149 4.16 -1.01 24.28
C VAL A 149 3.24 0.00 24.94
N ASP A 150 2.77 -0.30 26.14
CA ASP A 150 2.09 0.67 26.99
C ASP A 150 3.13 1.52 27.73
N MET A 151 3.11 2.83 27.52
CA MET A 151 4.05 3.74 28.19
C MET A 151 3.78 3.86 29.70
N ALA A 152 2.58 3.52 30.17
CA ALA A 152 2.30 3.42 31.60
C ALA A 152 2.94 2.16 32.22
N ASN A 153 3.20 1.12 31.41
CA ASN A 153 3.84 -0.12 31.86
C ASN A 153 4.76 -0.72 30.77
N PRO A 154 5.93 -0.11 30.50
CA PRO A 154 6.77 -0.48 29.36
C PRO A 154 7.49 -1.83 29.54
N MET A 155 7.42 -2.44 30.73
CA MET A 155 8.05 -3.73 31.01
C MET A 155 7.27 -4.93 30.49
N GLN A 156 5.99 -4.73 30.11
CA GLN A 156 5.10 -5.80 29.65
C GLN A 156 4.43 -5.38 28.33
N PRO A 157 4.75 -6.05 27.21
CA PRO A 157 4.06 -5.82 25.96
C PRO A 157 2.56 -6.09 26.09
N VAL A 158 1.75 -5.28 25.42
CA VAL A 158 0.31 -5.48 25.29
C VAL A 158 0.05 -6.24 24.00
N THR A 159 -0.69 -7.34 24.08
CA THR A 159 -1.12 -8.12 22.91
C THR A 159 -2.63 -8.08 22.81
N LYS A 160 -3.17 -7.72 21.63
CA LYS A 160 -4.61 -7.65 21.37
C LYS A 160 -4.99 -8.40 20.10
N PRO A 161 -6.08 -9.18 20.11
CA PRO A 161 -6.58 -9.80 18.88
C PRO A 161 -7.18 -8.73 17.97
N PHE A 162 -7.11 -8.94 16.67
CA PHE A 162 -7.73 -8.08 15.68
C PHE A 162 -8.34 -8.86 14.53
N GLU A 163 -9.33 -8.26 13.88
CA GLU A 163 -9.89 -8.68 12.61
C GLU A 163 -10.10 -7.46 11.71
N ILE A 164 -9.63 -7.55 10.47
CA ILE A 164 -9.82 -6.55 9.42
C ILE A 164 -10.48 -7.28 8.25
N GLN A 165 -11.62 -6.76 7.80
CA GLN A 165 -12.23 -7.14 6.53
C GLN A 165 -12.32 -5.90 5.66
N VAL A 166 -11.72 -5.96 4.47
CA VAL A 166 -11.59 -4.81 3.58
C VAL A 166 -11.77 -5.23 2.14
N THR A 167 -12.56 -4.47 1.38
CA THR A 167 -12.72 -4.66 -0.07
C THR A 167 -12.00 -3.53 -0.80
N CYS A 168 -11.04 -3.90 -1.65
CA CYS A 168 -10.34 -2.97 -2.53
C CYS A 168 -11.24 -2.55 -3.71
N PRO A 169 -11.30 -1.25 -4.06
CA PRO A 169 -12.10 -0.75 -5.17
C PRO A 169 -11.60 -1.18 -6.56
#